data_AF-A0A023DX20-F1
#
_entry.id   AF-A0A023DX20-F1
#
_cell.length_a   1.000
_cell.length_b   1.000
_cell.length_c   1.000
_cell.angle_alpha   90.00
_cell.angle_beta   90.00
_cell.angle_gamma   90.00
#
_symmetry.space_group_name_H-M   'P 1'
#
loop_
_entity.id
_entity.type
_entity.pdbx_description
1 polymer ?
#
loop_
_entity_poly.entity_id
_entity_poly.type
_entity_poly.pdbx_seq_one_letter_code
_entity_poly.pdbx_strand_id
1 'polypeptide(L)'
;MIVLENGSSIRTFGDHSDQTFKRLFERLKKWKILFYCVDHWAGFNKIVPSNRLFQGKDKAFSIEQNNARHCHWFARFRPPLQTHDHLRC
;
A
#
# COMPACT_ATOMS: atom_id res chain seq x y z
N MET A 1 -9.40 4.76 -5.43
CA MET A 1 -8.02 4.58 -5.94
C MET A 1 -7.24 3.85 -4.86
N ILE A 2 -6.70 2.68 -5.16
CA ILE A 2 -5.84 1.95 -4.22
C ILE A 2 -4.42 2.04 -4.75
N VAL A 3 -3.53 2.46 -3.84
CA VAL A 3 -2.11 2.61 -4.09
C VAL A 3 -1.45 1.40 -3.45
N LEU A 4 -0.74 0.63 -4.24
CA LEU A 4 0.03 -0.52 -3.76
C LEU A 4 1.50 -0.15 -3.94
N GLU A 5 2.17 0.18 -2.84
CA GLU A 5 3.62 0.45 -2.84
C GLU A 5 4.38 -0.71 -2.19
N ASN A 6 5.52 -1.07 -2.79
CA ASN A 6 6.40 -2.21 -2.46
C ASN A 6 6.97 -2.28 -1.04
N GLY A 7 6.55 -1.42 -0.11
CA GLY A 7 7.08 -1.40 1.26
C GLY A 7 6.05 -1.70 2.35
N SER A 8 4.89 -1.06 2.30
CA SER A 8 3.97 -1.01 3.45
C SER A 8 2.75 -1.91 3.31
N SER A 9 2.26 -2.15 2.08
CA SER A 9 1.02 -2.90 1.88
C SER A 9 1.21 -4.41 1.71
N ILE A 10 2.36 -4.89 1.23
CA ILE A 10 2.59 -6.34 1.09
C ILE A 10 3.24 -6.93 2.35
N ARG A 11 4.18 -6.21 2.97
CA ARG A 11 4.86 -6.66 4.20
C ARG A 11 3.92 -6.87 5.39
N THR A 12 2.81 -6.13 5.42
CA THR A 12 1.75 -6.28 6.42
C THR A 12 0.84 -7.50 6.17
N PHE A 13 0.88 -8.07 4.96
CA PHE A 13 0.04 -9.21 4.53
C PHE A 13 0.82 -10.51 4.35
N GLY A 14 2.15 -10.49 4.38
CA GLY A 14 3.00 -11.67 4.24
C GLY A 14 4.31 -11.37 3.50
N ASP A 15 4.78 -12.38 2.76
CA ASP A 15 5.96 -12.30 1.90
C ASP A 15 5.66 -11.58 0.57
N HIS A 16 6.71 -11.12 -0.11
CA HIS A 16 6.62 -10.50 -1.43
C HIS A 16 6.44 -11.56 -2.54
N SER A 17 5.49 -12.47 -2.33
CA SER A 17 5.16 -13.54 -3.27
C SER A 17 3.93 -13.23 -4.11
N ASP A 18 3.90 -13.76 -5.33
CA ASP A 18 2.73 -13.70 -6.21
C ASP A 18 1.49 -14.29 -5.51
N GLN A 19 1.65 -15.29 -4.63
CA GLN A 19 0.56 -15.93 -3.91
C GLN A 19 -0.05 -15.01 -2.83
N THR A 20 0.79 -14.30 -2.07
CA THR A 20 0.33 -13.31 -1.10
C THR A 20 -0.39 -12.15 -1.80
N PHE A 21 0.11 -11.71 -2.96
CA PHE A 21 -0.56 -10.68 -3.73
C PHE A 21 -1.91 -11.16 -4.30
N LYS A 22 -2.03 -12.39 -4.82
CA LYS A 22 -3.32 -12.96 -5.25
C LYS A 22 -4.36 -12.92 -4.15
N ARG A 23 -4.00 -13.32 -2.94
CA ARG A 23 -4.92 -13.30 -1.78
C ARG A 23 -5.40 -11.89 -1.46
N LEU A 24 -4.50 -10.90 -1.51
CA LEU A 24 -4.86 -9.49 -1.35
C LEU A 24 -5.79 -9.04 -2.48
N PHE A 25 -5.46 -9.36 -3.72
CA PHE A 25 -6.22 -8.97 -4.89
C PHE A 25 -7.67 -9.49 -4.87
N GLU A 26 -7.89 -10.74 -4.47
CA GLU A 26 -9.26 -11.28 -4.29
C GLU A 26 -10.08 -10.52 -3.24
N ARG A 27 -9.45 -10.05 -2.16
CA ARG A 27 -10.14 -9.20 -1.17
C ARG A 27 -10.48 -7.84 -1.74
N LEU A 28 -9.59 -7.29 -2.58
CA LEU A 28 -9.79 -6.01 -3.24
C LEU A 28 -10.92 -6.05 -4.27
N LYS A 29 -11.19 -7.20 -4.91
CA LYS A 29 -12.33 -7.36 -5.84
C LYS A 29 -13.70 -7.07 -5.22
N LYS A 30 -13.83 -7.18 -3.88
CA LYS A 30 -15.06 -6.80 -3.17
C LYS A 30 -15.38 -5.30 -3.31
N TRP A 31 -14.39 -4.49 -3.63
CA TRP A 31 -14.50 -3.06 -3.77
C TRP A 31 -14.56 -2.69 -5.27
N LYS A 32 -15.42 -1.74 -5.64
CA LYS A 32 -15.51 -1.21 -7.01
C LYS A 32 -14.30 -0.32 -7.33
N ILE A 33 -13.14 -0.93 -7.51
CA ILE A 33 -11.88 -0.24 -7.82
C ILE A 33 -11.80 0.01 -9.33
N LEU A 34 -11.62 1.28 -9.71
CA LEU A 34 -11.51 1.69 -11.11
C LEU A 34 -10.13 1.39 -11.70
N PHE A 35 -9.06 1.68 -10.96
CA PHE A 35 -7.68 1.45 -11.37
C PHE A 35 -6.77 1.24 -10.16
N TYR A 36 -5.66 0.54 -10.39
CA TYR A 36 -4.58 0.28 -9.44
C TYR A 36 -3.37 1.09 -9.84
N CYS A 37 -2.88 1.92 -8.93
CA CYS A 37 -1.58 2.58 -9.10
C CYS A 37 -0.55 1.74 -8.36
N VAL A 38 0.41 1.21 -9.11
CA VAL A 38 1.43 0.31 -8.59
C VAL A 38 2.81 0.79 -9.05
N ASP A 39 3.84 0.38 -8.33
CA ASP A 39 5.21 0.50 -8.81
C ASP A 39 5.55 -0.57 -9.87
N HIS A 40 6.77 -0.53 -10.39
CA HIS A 40 7.21 -1.42 -11.48
C HIS A 40 7.57 -2.86 -11.04
N TRP A 41 6.96 -3.39 -9.96
CA TRP A 41 7.17 -4.79 -9.61
C TRP A 41 6.48 -5.75 -10.60
N ALA A 42 7.25 -6.72 -11.10
CA ALA A 42 6.81 -7.67 -12.12
C ALA A 42 5.60 -8.53 -11.69
N GLY A 43 5.42 -8.77 -10.40
CA GLY A 43 4.28 -9.55 -9.88
C GLY A 43 2.93 -8.89 -10.13
N PHE A 44 2.85 -7.56 -10.16
CA PHE A 44 1.61 -6.84 -10.47
C PHE A 44 1.14 -7.09 -11.90
N ASN A 45 2.07 -7.12 -12.86
CA ASN A 45 1.76 -7.34 -14.28
C ASN A 45 1.19 -8.74 -14.55
N LYS A 46 1.47 -9.72 -13.68
CA LYS A 46 0.97 -11.09 -13.82
C LYS A 46 -0.48 -11.26 -13.34
N ILE A 47 -0.93 -10.42 -12.41
CA ILE A 47 -2.16 -10.63 -11.64
C ILE A 47 -3.20 -9.54 -11.90
N VAL A 48 -2.77 -8.28 -12.09
CA VAL A 48 -3.68 -7.16 -12.36
C VAL A 48 -3.89 -7.01 -13.87
N PRO A 49 -5.15 -6.92 -14.33
CA PRO A 49 -5.44 -6.64 -15.74
C PRO A 49 -4.80 -5.33 -16.22
N SER A 50 -4.10 -5.37 -17.36
CA SER A 50 -3.35 -4.22 -17.89
C SER A 50 -4.22 -2.99 -18.15
N ASN A 51 -5.51 -3.17 -18.44
CA ASN A 51 -6.47 -2.08 -18.64
C ASN A 51 -6.84 -1.31 -17.37
N ARG A 52 -6.49 -1.84 -16.18
CA ARG A 52 -6.73 -1.23 -14.87
C ARG A 52 -5.43 -0.96 -14.12
N LEU A 53 -4.28 -1.26 -14.73
CA LEU A 53 -2.97 -1.11 -14.12
C LEU A 53 -2.32 0.17 -14.61
N PHE A 54 -2.02 1.08 -13.69
CA PHE A 54 -1.28 2.29 -13.97
C PHE A 54 0.09 2.21 -13.28
N GLN A 55 1.15 2.29 -14.10
CA GLN A 55 2.54 2.27 -13.70
C GLN A 55 3.21 3.54 -14.23
N GLY A 56 3.28 4.56 -13.38
CA GLY A 56 3.83 5.86 -13.75
C GLY A 56 4.03 6.75 -12.52
N LYS A 57 5.03 7.63 -12.57
CA LYS A 57 5.34 8.56 -11.48
C LYS A 57 4.49 9.83 -11.50
N ASP A 58 3.76 10.03 -12.59
CA ASP A 58 3.00 11.24 -12.93
C ASP A 58 1.88 11.53 -11.91
N LYS A 59 1.45 10.50 -11.18
CA LYS A 59 0.44 10.60 -10.10
C LYS A 59 1.02 10.37 -8.71
N ALA A 60 2.29 9.98 -8.59
CA ALA A 60 2.94 9.62 -7.33
C ALA A 60 2.88 10.77 -6.31
N PHE A 61 3.16 12.00 -6.75
CA PHE A 61 3.16 13.15 -5.84
C PHE A 61 1.82 13.39 -5.14
N SER A 62 0.71 13.39 -5.90
CA SER A 62 -0.63 13.58 -5.33
C SER A 62 -1.05 12.41 -4.44
N ILE A 63 -0.64 11.19 -4.81
CA ILE A 63 -0.87 9.97 -4.04
C ILE A 63 -0.16 10.03 -2.70
N GLU A 64 1.14 10.30 -2.71
CA GLU A 64 2.00 10.38 -1.54
C GLU A 64 1.49 11.48 -0.59
N GLN A 65 1.11 12.63 -1.13
CA GLN A 65 0.54 13.73 -0.34
C GLN A 65 -0.76 13.31 0.35
N ASN A 66 -1.64 12.59 -0.35
CA ASN A 66 -2.89 12.10 0.23
C ASN A 66 -2.63 11.01 1.30
N ASN A 67 -1.69 10.10 1.03
CA ASN A 67 -1.28 9.06 1.97
C ASN A 67 -0.69 9.68 3.26
N ALA A 68 0.17 10.69 3.14
CA ALA A 68 0.73 11.40 4.29
C ALA A 68 -0.36 12.05 5.15
N ARG A 69 -1.39 12.66 4.53
CA ARG A 69 -2.54 13.24 5.26
C ARG A 69 -3.34 12.17 6.00
N HIS A 70 -3.61 11.03 5.36
CA HIS A 70 -4.29 9.91 6.00
C HIS A 70 -3.47 9.37 7.18
N CYS A 71 -2.17 9.12 6.99
CA CYS A 71 -1.27 8.67 8.05
C CYS A 71 -1.25 9.63 9.25
N HIS A 72 -1.16 10.93 9.00
CA HIS A 72 -1.22 11.97 10.03
C HIS A 72 -2.55 11.93 10.79
N TRP A 73 -3.66 11.83 10.07
CA TRP A 73 -4.98 11.75 10.68
C TRP A 73 -5.13 10.49 11.55
N PHE A 74 -4.74 9.33 11.04
CA PHE A 74 -4.79 8.06 11.77
C PHE A 74 -3.84 8.00 12.97
N ALA A 75 -2.69 8.69 12.92
CA ALA A 75 -1.77 8.74 14.05
C ALA A 75 -2.41 9.32 15.32
N ARG A 76 -3.42 10.20 15.18
CA ARG A 76 -4.17 10.78 16.31
C ARG A 76 -4.97 9.74 17.11
N PHE A 77 -5.33 8.62 16.49
CA PHE A 77 -6.11 7.55 17.11
C PHE A 77 -5.25 6.38 17.57
N ARG A 78 -3.94 6.43 17.35
CA ARG A 78 -3.04 5.39 17.86
C ARG A 78 -2.63 5.73 19.28
N PRO A 79 -2.70 4.78 20.22
CA PRO A 79 -2.03 4.92 21.51
C PRO A 79 -0.56 5.27 21.26
N PRO A 80 0.07 6.11 22.11
CA PRO A 80 1.52 6.26 22.06
C PRO A 80 2.13 4.87 22.07
N LEU A 81 3.01 4.58 21.11
CA LEU A 81 3.86 3.40 21.20
C LEU A 81 4.57 3.53 22.55
N GLN A 82 4.53 2.49 23.40
CA GLN A 82 5.34 2.46 24.60
C GLN A 82 6.79 2.57 24.16
N THR A 83 7.34 3.78 24.23
CA THR A 83 8.78 3.98 24.22
C THR A 83 9.24 3.37 25.52
N HIS A 84 9.88 2.20 25.45
CA HIS A 84 10.78 1.80 26.51
C HIS A 84 11.90 2.83 26.51
N ASP A 85 11.71 3.91 27.28
CA ASP A 85 12.72 4.90 27.63
C ASP A 85 13.79 4.22 28.49
N HIS A 86 14.61 3.38 27.86
CA HIS A 86 15.80 2.79 28.48
C HIS A 86 17.07 3.45 27.93
N LEU A 87 17.05 4.77 27.70
CA LEU A 87 18.26 5.58 27.52
C LEU A 87 17.98 7.02 27.99
N ARG A 88 17.94 7.21 29.31
CA ARG A 88 18.31 8.47 29.96
C ARG A 88 19.33 8.16 31.07
N CYS A 89 20.37 8.98 31.09
CA CYS A 89 21.58 8.98 31.93
C CYS A 89 22.73 8.12 31.39
#